data_AF-A0A9E7IVV4-F1
#
_entry.id   AF-A0A9E7IVV4-F1
#
_cell.length_a   1.000
_cell.length_b   1.000
_cell.length_c   1.000
_cell.angle_alpha   90.00
_cell.angle_beta   90.00
_cell.angle_gamma   90.00
#
_symmetry.space_group_name_H-M   'P 1'
#
loop_
_entity.id
_entity.type
_entity.pdbx_description
1 polymer ?
#
loop_
_entity_poly.entity_id
_entity_poly.type
_entity_poly.pdbx_seq_one_letter_code
_entity_poly.pdbx_strand_id
1 'polypeptide(L)'
;MLKYLFYGINVICFLAFGFDKFKAASGDYKHRTPEKVLLGLSLIGGAPLGVVSMLVFRHKTQKIKFLTLMPTMAVLWLFIYKKYLM
;
A
#
# COMPACT_ATOMS: atom_id res chain seq x y z
N MET A 1 5.49 -21.39 5.08
CA MET A 1 4.28 -20.82 5.73
C MET A 1 4.27 -19.28 5.69
N LEU A 2 5.31 -18.59 6.21
CA LEU A 2 5.38 -17.11 6.20
C LEU A 2 5.24 -16.44 4.82
N LYS A 3 5.74 -17.08 3.75
CA LYS A 3 5.60 -16.62 2.35
C LYS A 3 4.17 -16.31 1.95
N TYR A 4 3.24 -17.22 2.25
CA TYR A 4 1.83 -17.08 1.88
C TYR A 4 1.17 -15.93 2.64
N LEU A 5 1.53 -15.73 3.91
CA LEU A 5 1.03 -14.62 4.72
C LEU A 5 1.47 -13.27 4.12
N PHE A 6 2.73 -13.18 3.70
CA PHE A 6 3.29 -11.98 3.07
C PHE A 6 2.57 -11.65 1.74
N TYR A 7 2.33 -12.64 0.89
CA TYR A 7 1.57 -12.42 -0.35
C TYR A 7 0.12 -12.00 -0.06
N GLY A 8 -0.54 -12.62 0.93
CA GLY A 8 -1.90 -12.25 1.34
C GLY A 8 -2.01 -10.78 1.78
N ILE A 9 -1.10 -10.32 2.63
CA ILE A 9 -1.07 -8.92 3.11
C ILE A 9 -0.84 -7.95 1.94
N ASN A 10 0.02 -8.30 0.99
CA ASN A 10 0.27 -7.48 -0.20
C ASN A 10 -0.98 -7.33 -1.08
N VAL A 11 -1.73 -8.42 -1.30
CA VAL A 11 -2.98 -8.39 -2.07
C VAL A 11 -4.05 -7.57 -1.35
N ILE A 12 -4.20 -7.74 -0.04
CA ILE A 12 -5.14 -6.94 0.78
C ILE A 12 -4.79 -5.44 0.69
N CYS A 13 -3.50 -5.10 0.77
CA CYS A 13 -3.04 -3.72 0.62
C CYS A 13 -3.41 -3.17 -0.76
N PHE A 14 -3.16 -3.91 -1.84
CA PHE A 14 -3.53 -3.50 -3.19
C PHE A 14 -5.02 -3.22 -3.35
N LEU A 15 -5.85 -4.13 -2.84
CA LEU A 15 -7.30 -3.97 -2.86
C LEU A 15 -7.74 -2.75 -2.03
N ALA A 16 -7.15 -2.53 -0.85
CA ALA A 16 -7.47 -1.36 -0.03
C ALA A 16 -7.18 -0.03 -0.75
N PHE A 17 -6.05 0.07 -1.46
CA PHE A 17 -5.73 1.23 -2.29
C PHE A 17 -6.70 1.39 -3.48
N GLY A 18 -7.10 0.29 -4.11
CA GLY A 18 -8.09 0.29 -5.19
C GLY A 18 -9.48 0.72 -4.71
N PHE A 19 -9.93 0.20 -3.57
CA PHE A 19 -11.20 0.58 -2.93
C PHE A 19 -11.21 2.05 -2.51
N ASP A 20 -10.09 2.61 -2.05
CA ASP A 20 -10.02 4.04 -1.73
C ASP A 20 -10.23 4.91 -2.96
N LYS A 21 -9.67 4.51 -4.12
CA LYS A 21 -9.95 5.19 -5.39
C LYS A 21 -11.39 5.01 -5.85
N PHE A 22 -11.95 3.80 -5.71
CA PHE A 22 -13.35 3.55 -6.08
C PHE A 22 -14.30 4.43 -5.27
N LYS A 23 -14.11 4.53 -3.95
CA LYS A 23 -14.88 5.44 -3.09
C LYS A 23 -14.71 6.91 -3.47
N ALA A 24 -13.50 7.31 -3.85
CA ALA A 24 -13.24 8.66 -4.35
C ALA A 24 -13.92 8.94 -5.72
N ALA A 25 -14.10 7.91 -6.56
CA ALA A 25 -14.78 8.01 -7.85
C ALA A 25 -16.31 7.99 -7.71
N SER A 26 -16.87 7.26 -6.74
CA SER A 26 -18.31 7.20 -6.47
C SER A 26 -18.87 8.44 -5.77
N GLY A 27 -18.08 9.50 -5.60
CA GLY A 27 -18.52 10.75 -4.95
C GLY A 27 -18.68 10.66 -3.43
N ASP A 28 -18.24 9.55 -2.82
CA ASP A 28 -18.46 9.24 -1.41
C ASP A 28 -17.31 9.80 -0.55
N TYR A 29 -17.11 11.12 -0.64
CA TYR A 29 -16.02 11.85 0.03
C TYR A 29 -16.06 11.72 1.57
N LYS A 30 -17.23 11.37 2.13
CA LYS A 30 -17.45 11.17 3.57
C LYS A 30 -16.80 9.88 4.11
N HIS A 31 -16.56 8.88 3.26
CA HIS A 31 -15.94 7.60 3.61
C HIS A 31 -14.56 7.40 2.98
N ARG A 32 -13.81 8.50 2.78
CA ARG A 32 -12.39 8.41 2.40
C ARG A 32 -11.62 7.65 3.49
N THR A 33 -10.86 6.65 3.07
CA THR A 33 -10.06 5.85 4.01
C THR A 33 -8.97 6.76 4.58
N PRO A 34 -8.82 6.86 5.91
CA PRO A 34 -7.82 7.73 6.49
C PRO A 34 -6.43 7.31 6.02
N GLU A 35 -5.60 8.30 5.69
CA GLU A 35 -4.23 8.10 5.19
C GLU A 35 -3.39 7.21 6.13
N LYS A 36 -3.70 7.26 7.42
CA LYS A 36 -3.08 6.44 8.47
C LYS A 36 -3.32 4.94 8.27
N VAL A 37 -4.50 4.53 7.79
CA VAL A 37 -4.84 3.12 7.57
C VAL A 37 -4.07 2.57 6.37
N LEU A 38 -4.01 3.33 5.28
CA LEU A 38 -3.25 2.99 4.07
C LEU A 38 -1.74 2.89 4.36
N LEU A 39 -1.19 3.83 5.14
CA LEU A 39 0.20 3.78 5.61
C LEU A 39 0.42 2.60 6.57
N GLY A 40 -0.52 2.32 7.48
CA GLY A 40 -0.44 1.19 8.40
C GLY A 40 -0.42 -0.17 7.69
N LEU A 41 -1.29 -0.37 6.69
CA LEU A 41 -1.28 -1.55 5.82
C LEU A 41 0.05 -1.72 5.08
N SER A 42 0.62 -0.60 4.62
CA SER A 42 1.92 -0.59 3.98
C SER A 42 3.04 -0.94 4.97
N LEU A 43 2.92 -0.51 6.23
CA LEU A 43 3.88 -0.77 7.31
C LEU A 43 3.89 -2.24 7.73
N ILE A 44 2.73 -2.91 7.73
CA ILE A 44 2.59 -4.33 8.12
C ILE A 44 3.20 -5.29 7.08
N GLY A 45 3.41 -4.85 5.84
CA GLY A 45 4.02 -5.68 4.79
C GLY A 45 3.49 -5.46 3.39
N GLY A 46 2.50 -4.57 3.23
CA GLY A 46 1.88 -4.29 1.94
C GLY A 46 2.54 -3.17 1.13
N ALA A 47 3.67 -2.61 1.57
CA ALA A 47 4.30 -1.47 0.90
C ALA A 47 4.65 -1.70 -0.58
N PRO A 48 5.18 -2.87 -1.01
CA PRO A 48 5.51 -3.10 -2.42
C PRO A 48 4.29 -3.00 -3.34
N LEU A 49 3.22 -3.74 -3.03
CA LEU A 49 1.98 -3.65 -3.81
C LEU A 49 1.23 -2.33 -3.58
N GLY A 50 1.42 -1.68 -2.43
CA GLY A 50 0.92 -0.32 -2.16
C GLY A 50 1.52 0.72 -3.11
N VAL A 51 2.84 0.69 -3.34
CA VAL A 51 3.52 1.55 -4.33
C VAL A 51 2.98 1.28 -5.74
N VAL A 52 2.86 0.00 -6.13
CA VAL A 52 2.31 -0.37 -7.43
C VAL A 52 0.88 0.17 -7.59
N SER A 53 0.05 0.03 -6.55
CA SER A 53 -1.32 0.55 -6.54
C SER A 53 -1.35 2.06 -6.75
N MET A 54 -0.46 2.81 -6.08
CA MET A 54 -0.37 4.27 -6.25
C MET A 54 -0.06 4.66 -7.69
N LEU A 55 0.87 3.95 -8.34
CA LEU A 55 1.26 4.20 -9.72
C LEU A 55 0.11 3.86 -10.68
N VAL A 56 -0.50 2.68 -10.53
CA VAL A 56 -1.63 2.21 -11.37
C VAL A 56 -2.84 3.14 -11.24
N PHE A 57 -3.18 3.51 -10.01
CA PHE A 57 -4.36 4.30 -9.74
C PHE A 57 -4.09 5.82 -9.86
N ARG A 58 -2.84 6.24 -10.04
CA ARG A 58 -2.39 7.65 -9.93
C ARG A 58 -2.95 8.33 -8.67
N HIS A 59 -3.08 7.56 -7.60
CA HIS A 59 -3.79 7.96 -6.40
C HIS A 59 -2.81 8.61 -5.43
N LYS A 60 -3.06 9.87 -5.04
CA LYS A 60 -2.24 10.65 -4.08
C LYS A 60 -0.73 10.70 -4.39
N THR A 61 -0.35 10.72 -5.66
CA THR A 61 1.05 10.94 -6.10
C THR A 61 1.56 12.36 -5.83
N GLN A 62 0.66 13.31 -5.54
CA GLN A 62 0.98 14.71 -5.23
C GLN A 62 1.28 14.95 -3.73
N LYS A 63 1.02 13.97 -2.85
CA LYS A 63 1.33 14.11 -1.42
C LYS A 63 2.75 13.64 -1.16
N ILE A 64 3.65 14.60 -0.89
CA ILE A 64 5.08 14.36 -0.62
C ILE A 64 5.28 13.24 0.42
N LYS A 65 4.49 13.23 1.50
CA LYS A 65 4.55 12.18 2.54
C LYS A 65 4.40 10.77 1.97
N PHE A 66 3.45 10.58 1.05
CA PHE A 66 3.22 9.28 0.44
C PHE A 66 4.27 8.96 -0.62
N LEU A 67 4.70 9.96 -1.39
CA LEU A 67 5.74 9.82 -2.40
C LEU A 67 7.09 9.41 -1.79
N THR A 68 7.41 9.84 -0.57
CA THR A 68 8.67 9.48 0.11
C THR A 68 8.55 8.26 1.01
N LEU A 69 7.48 8.14 1.82
CA LEU A 69 7.33 7.01 2.74
C LEU A 69 7.07 5.68 2.02
N MET A 70 6.26 5.67 0.95
CA MET A 70 5.90 4.39 0.31
C MET A 70 7.09 3.71 -0.37
N PRO A 71 7.92 4.39 -1.17
CA PRO A 71 9.10 3.76 -1.76
C PRO A 71 10.13 3.35 -0.70
N THR A 72 10.35 4.16 0.33
CA THR A 72 11.30 3.81 1.40
C THR A 72 10.85 2.57 2.17
N MET A 73 9.55 2.48 2.51
CA MET A 73 8.97 1.31 3.17
C MET A 73 8.99 0.07 2.26
N ALA A 74 8.73 0.24 0.95
CA ALA A 74 8.78 -0.85 -0.01
C ALA A 74 10.20 -1.42 -0.15
N VAL A 75 11.22 -0.57 -0.24
CA VAL A 75 12.63 -1.00 -0.29
C VAL A 75 13.01 -1.75 0.98
N LEU A 76 12.66 -1.22 2.16
CA LEU A 76 12.92 -1.90 3.44
C LEU A 76 12.27 -3.29 3.50
N TRP A 77 11.00 -3.40 3.11
CA TRP A 77 10.30 -4.68 3.09
C TRP A 77 10.87 -5.66 2.05
N LEU A 78 11.32 -5.17 0.89
CA LEU A 78 12.01 -6.02 -0.10
C LEU A 78 13.34 -6.56 0.44
N PHE A 79 14.12 -5.74 1.16
CA PHE A 79 15.35 -6.19 1.83
C PHE A 79 15.06 -7.23 2.92
N ILE A 80 14.04 -7.00 3.76
CA ILE A 80 13.61 -7.95 4.79
C ILE A 80 13.14 -9.25 4.16
N TYR A 81 12.29 -9.18 3.13
CA TYR A 81 11.78 -10.34 2.40
C TYR A 81 12.94 -11.16 1.83
N LYS A 82 13.90 -10.51 1.16
CA LYS A 82 15.07 -11.19 0.59
C LYS A 82 15.98 -11.80 1.65
N LYS A 83 16.07 -11.20 2.84
CA LYS A 83 16.96 -11.68 3.92
C LYS A 83 16.36 -12.82 4.74
N TYR A 84 15.07 -12.79 5.01
CA TYR A 84 14.41 -13.72 5.95
C TYR A 84 13.62 -14.84 5.29
N LEU A 85 13.37 -14.73 3.99
CA LEU A 85 12.42 -15.60 3.29
C LEU A 85 13.01 -16.31 2.08
N MET A 86 14.07 -15.77 1.48
CA MET A 86 14.88 -16.44 0.46
C MET A 86 16.02 -17.19 1.13
#